data_AF-D5UUV8-F1
#
_entry.id   AF-D5UUV8-F1
#
_cell.length_a   1.000
_cell.length_b   1.000
_cell.length_c   1.000
_cell.angle_alpha   90.00
_cell.angle_beta   90.00
_cell.angle_gamma   90.00
#
_symmetry.space_group_name_H-M   'P 1'
#
loop_
_entity.id
_entity.type
_entity.pdbx_description
1 polymer ?
#
loop_
_entity_poly.entity_id
_entity_poly.type
_entity_poly.pdbx_seq_one_letter_code
_entity_poly.pdbx_strand_id
1 'polypeptide(L)'
;MSDVWPMVHAERRALIDFLSTVDESRWDTPSLCPGWSVRDVTAHQISTAKTTRLGFVRGMITARFDFDRDNLNGVERERGTAAQMLAAFRAVADATATPPAPLDTRLVEAIVHGEDIRRPLGAIGDYPLWAVIRALRLQARTSTAMGGAKQHLTGLRLVADDSDLVFGDGAEVAGHTLALLLAVSGRTIALAELTGSGLAELSSRVGRQ
;
A
#
# COMPACT_ATOMS: atom_id res chain seq x y z
N MET A 1 -18.67 -2.99 -12.12
CA MET A 1 -17.49 -2.90 -11.23
C MET A 1 -16.32 -2.44 -12.07
N SER A 2 -15.66 -1.34 -11.73
CA SER A 2 -14.52 -0.84 -12.50
C SER A 2 -13.38 -1.86 -12.48
N ASP A 3 -12.77 -2.10 -13.64
CA ASP A 3 -11.55 -2.91 -13.74
C ASP A 3 -10.43 -2.25 -12.93
N VAL A 4 -9.66 -3.06 -12.20
CA VAL A 4 -8.55 -2.57 -11.36
C VAL A 4 -7.36 -2.16 -12.20
N TRP A 5 -7.14 -2.80 -13.35
CA TRP A 5 -5.91 -2.63 -14.12
C TRP A 5 -5.72 -1.24 -14.71
N PRO A 6 -6.72 -0.59 -15.34
CA PRO A 6 -6.57 0.78 -15.81
C PRO A 6 -6.15 1.76 -14.70
N MET A 7 -6.69 1.59 -13.49
CA MET A 7 -6.31 2.42 -12.34
C MET A 7 -4.89 2.11 -11.88
N VAL A 8 -4.52 0.83 -11.76
CA VAL A 8 -3.16 0.41 -11.37
C VAL A 8 -2.11 0.90 -12.38
N HIS A 9 -2.39 0.82 -13.68
CA HIS A 9 -1.49 1.30 -14.72
C HIS A 9 -1.33 2.82 -14.66
N ALA A 10 -2.43 3.55 -14.51
CA ALA A 10 -2.40 5.01 -14.35
C ALA A 10 -1.58 5.41 -13.12
N GLU A 11 -1.80 4.73 -11.99
CA GLU A 11 -1.09 5.01 -10.75
C GLU A 11 0.40 4.72 -10.86
N ARG A 12 0.81 3.60 -11.47
CA ARG A 12 2.22 3.31 -11.71
C ARG A 12 2.89 4.39 -12.56
N ARG A 13 2.23 4.87 -13.62
CA ARG A 13 2.77 5.96 -14.46
C ARG A 13 2.88 7.26 -13.65
N ALA A 14 1.86 7.62 -12.89
CA ALA A 14 1.89 8.80 -12.03
C ALA A 14 3.01 8.73 -10.98
N LEU A 15 3.26 7.55 -10.40
CA LEU A 15 4.35 7.34 -9.45
C LEU A 15 5.73 7.39 -10.13
N ILE A 16 5.87 6.81 -11.33
CA ILE A 16 7.08 6.92 -12.15
C ILE A 16 7.39 8.38 -12.49
N ASP A 17 6.37 9.16 -12.89
CA ASP A 17 6.52 10.57 -13.23
C ASP A 17 6.96 11.37 -12.00
N PHE A 18 6.33 11.15 -10.85
CA PHE A 18 6.75 11.73 -9.58
C PHE A 18 8.21 11.36 -9.21
N LEU A 19 8.55 10.08 -9.23
CA LEU A 19 9.90 9.62 -8.89
C LEU A 19 10.96 10.13 -9.88
N SER A 20 10.59 10.44 -11.13
CA SER A 20 11.51 11.02 -12.11
C SER A 20 11.94 12.45 -11.77
N THR A 21 11.23 13.15 -10.89
CA THR A 21 11.60 14.47 -10.38
C THR A 21 12.36 14.41 -9.05
N VAL A 22 12.59 13.22 -8.50
CA VAL A 22 13.23 13.04 -7.18
C VAL A 22 14.73 12.79 -7.38
N ASP A 23 15.55 13.64 -6.77
CA ASP A 23 17.00 13.50 -6.76
C ASP A 23 17.42 12.14 -6.17
N GLU A 24 18.46 11.52 -6.76
CA GLU A 24 19.01 10.23 -6.33
C GLU A 24 19.28 10.17 -4.81
N SER A 25 19.75 11.26 -4.20
CA SER A 25 20.04 11.32 -2.76
C SER A 25 18.81 11.16 -1.87
N ARG A 26 17.61 11.45 -2.39
CA ARG A 26 16.35 11.32 -1.65
C ARG A 26 15.71 9.95 -1.80
N TRP A 27 16.22 9.08 -2.68
CA TRP A 27 15.70 7.71 -2.82
C TRP A 27 15.95 6.85 -1.58
N ASP A 28 16.96 7.19 -0.78
CA ASP A 28 17.24 6.51 0.49
C ASP A 28 16.52 7.15 1.70
N THR A 29 15.59 8.09 1.46
CA THR A 29 14.67 8.61 2.49
C THR A 29 13.86 7.47 3.10
N PRO A 30 13.74 7.37 4.44
CA PRO A 30 12.85 6.40 5.08
C PRO A 30 11.41 6.51 4.55
N SER A 31 10.84 5.39 4.14
CA SER A 31 9.45 5.30 3.71
C SER A 31 8.50 5.17 4.91
N LEU A 32 7.18 5.12 4.67
CA LEU A 32 6.24 4.73 5.72
C LEU A 32 6.19 3.21 5.98
N CYS A 33 6.84 2.37 5.15
CA CYS A 33 7.11 0.98 5.48
C CYS A 33 8.28 0.91 6.49
N PRO A 34 8.08 0.38 7.70
CA PRO A 34 9.15 0.28 8.69
C PRO A 34 10.39 -0.45 8.14
N GLY A 35 11.56 0.16 8.30
CA GLY A 35 12.84 -0.40 7.86
C GLY A 35 13.12 -0.30 6.36
N TRP A 36 12.20 0.25 5.55
CA TRP A 36 12.36 0.39 4.11
C TRP A 36 12.50 1.86 3.72
N SER A 37 13.42 2.14 2.79
CA SER A 37 13.53 3.43 2.11
C SER A 37 12.53 3.55 0.96
N VAL A 38 12.38 4.77 0.40
CA VAL A 38 11.64 5.00 -0.86
C VAL A 38 12.14 4.05 -1.96
N ARG A 39 13.46 3.83 -2.03
CA ARG A 39 14.08 2.88 -2.96
C ARG A 39 13.58 1.46 -2.71
N ASP A 40 13.52 1.00 -1.47
CA ASP A 40 13.07 -0.36 -1.15
C ASP A 40 11.60 -0.57 -1.54
N VAL A 41 10.72 0.39 -1.23
CA VAL A 41 9.30 0.32 -1.62
C VAL A 41 9.16 0.33 -3.15
N THR A 42 9.96 1.13 -3.85
CA THR A 42 9.95 1.15 -5.33
C THR A 42 10.43 -0.19 -5.91
N ALA A 43 11.49 -0.78 -5.34
CA ALA A 43 11.98 -2.11 -5.73
C ALA A 43 10.91 -3.18 -5.49
N HIS A 44 10.20 -3.10 -4.36
CA HIS A 44 9.08 -3.97 -4.04
C HIS A 44 7.96 -3.87 -5.08
N GLN A 45 7.53 -2.65 -5.44
CA GLN A 45 6.50 -2.44 -6.48
C GLN A 45 6.89 -3.06 -7.83
N ILE A 46 8.16 -2.91 -8.24
CA ILE A 46 8.69 -3.51 -9.47
C ILE A 46 8.66 -5.05 -9.38
N SER A 47 9.13 -5.61 -8.25
CA SER A 47 9.11 -7.05 -7.99
C SER A 47 7.69 -7.58 -8.06
N THR A 48 6.76 -6.95 -7.34
CA THR A 48 5.35 -7.32 -7.25
C THR A 48 4.63 -7.22 -8.59
N ALA A 49 4.99 -6.26 -9.46
CA ALA A 49 4.46 -6.15 -10.81
C ALA A 49 4.91 -7.29 -11.74
N LYS A 50 6.06 -7.92 -11.46
CA LYS A 50 6.58 -9.10 -12.19
C LYS A 50 6.04 -10.43 -11.66
N THR A 51 5.43 -10.44 -10.47
CA THR A 51 4.97 -11.65 -9.81
C THR A 51 3.80 -12.31 -10.55
N THR A 52 4.09 -13.43 -11.20
CA THR A 52 3.07 -14.33 -11.77
C THR A 52 2.61 -15.35 -10.71
N ARG A 53 1.52 -16.09 -10.99
CA ARG A 53 1.06 -17.16 -10.10
C ARG A 53 2.12 -18.23 -9.83
N LEU A 54 2.83 -18.68 -10.88
CA LEU A 54 3.91 -19.67 -10.74
C LEU A 54 5.16 -19.05 -10.08
N GLY A 55 5.46 -17.79 -10.41
CA GLY A 55 6.54 -17.03 -9.78
C GLY A 55 6.34 -16.91 -8.27
N PHE A 56 5.11 -16.62 -7.84
CA PHE A 56 4.74 -16.53 -6.42
C PHE A 56 4.98 -17.86 -5.68
N VAL A 57 4.50 -18.98 -6.22
CA VAL A 57 4.71 -20.31 -5.59
C VAL A 57 6.20 -20.63 -5.47
N ARG A 58 6.98 -20.35 -6.52
CA ARG A 58 8.43 -20.55 -6.50
C ARG A 58 9.12 -19.63 -5.48
N GLY A 59 8.70 -18.37 -5.39
CA GLY A 59 9.19 -17.39 -4.43
C GLY A 59 8.97 -17.87 -3.00
N MET A 60 7.74 -18.23 -2.66
CA MET A 60 7.38 -18.77 -1.35
C MET A 60 8.16 -20.02 -0.97
N ILE A 61 8.37 -20.98 -1.89
CA ILE A 61 9.21 -22.15 -1.62
C ILE A 61 10.66 -21.72 -1.32
N THR A 62 11.21 -20.82 -2.13
CA THR A 62 12.56 -20.27 -1.95
C THR A 62 12.71 -19.51 -0.63
N ALA A 63 11.64 -18.84 -0.20
CA ALA A 63 11.54 -18.11 1.05
C ALA A 63 11.20 -19.00 2.26
N ARG A 64 11.02 -20.32 2.08
CA ARG A 64 10.59 -21.25 3.14
C ARG A 64 9.23 -20.89 3.76
N PHE A 65 8.31 -20.45 2.92
CA PHE A 65 6.95 -20.02 3.27
C PHE A 65 6.88 -18.78 4.17
N ASP A 66 7.95 -18.00 4.21
CA ASP A 66 8.03 -16.71 4.88
C ASP A 66 7.80 -15.59 3.86
N PHE A 67 6.68 -14.88 3.99
CA PHE A 67 6.30 -13.79 3.10
C PHE A 67 7.25 -12.59 3.19
N ASP A 68 7.71 -12.26 4.40
CA ASP A 68 8.61 -11.12 4.60
C ASP A 68 9.96 -11.40 3.93
N ARG A 69 10.44 -12.64 4.06
CA ARG A 69 11.63 -13.08 3.34
C ARG A 69 11.46 -13.07 1.82
N ASP A 70 10.29 -13.46 1.28
CA ASP A 70 10.04 -13.38 -0.17
C ASP A 70 10.05 -11.93 -0.65
N ASN A 71 9.42 -11.04 0.12
CA ASN A 71 9.42 -9.60 -0.14
C ASN A 71 10.85 -9.02 -0.14
N LEU A 72 11.67 -9.36 0.86
CA LEU A 72 13.08 -8.94 0.93
C LEU A 72 13.88 -9.45 -0.28
N ASN A 73 13.74 -10.73 -0.66
CA ASN A 73 14.39 -11.25 -1.87
C ASN A 73 13.93 -10.52 -3.15
N GLY A 74 12.66 -10.09 -3.18
CA GLY A 74 12.09 -9.24 -4.21
C GLY A 74 12.78 -7.89 -4.29
N VAL A 75 12.88 -7.20 -3.16
CA VAL A 75 13.55 -5.90 -3.03
C VAL A 75 15.00 -5.99 -3.46
N GLU A 76 15.78 -6.93 -2.91
CA GLU A 76 17.21 -7.09 -3.23
C GLU A 76 17.47 -7.34 -4.72
N ARG A 77 16.56 -8.04 -5.40
CA ARG A 77 16.69 -8.31 -6.84
C ARG A 77 16.45 -7.07 -7.70
N GLU A 78 15.55 -6.18 -7.30
CA GLU A 78 15.11 -5.03 -8.10
C GLU A 78 15.76 -3.71 -7.67
N ARG A 79 16.45 -3.68 -6.51
CA ARG A 79 17.15 -2.51 -5.99
C ARG A 79 18.32 -2.13 -6.91
N GLY A 80 18.43 -0.84 -7.21
CA GLY A 80 19.47 -0.27 -8.08
C GLY A 80 19.49 1.25 -8.01
N THR A 81 20.18 1.92 -8.94
CA THR A 81 20.12 3.39 -9.08
C THR A 81 18.72 3.86 -9.46
N ALA A 82 18.35 5.12 -9.18
CA ALA A 82 17.05 5.67 -9.55
C ALA A 82 16.76 5.49 -11.04
N ALA A 83 17.76 5.74 -11.90
CA ALA A 83 17.64 5.59 -13.34
C ALA A 83 17.33 4.14 -13.77
N GLN A 84 18.03 3.15 -13.20
CA GLN A 84 17.78 1.73 -13.47
C GLN A 84 16.38 1.31 -13.01
N MET A 85 15.97 1.76 -11.82
CA MET A 85 14.69 1.41 -11.24
C MET A 85 13.53 2.06 -11.98
N LEU A 86 13.64 3.33 -12.39
CA LEU A 86 12.66 3.99 -13.25
C LEU A 86 12.51 3.27 -14.60
N ALA A 87 13.61 2.83 -15.21
CA ALA A 87 13.55 2.05 -16.44
C ALA A 87 12.85 0.70 -16.23
N ALA A 88 13.19 -0.02 -15.15
CA ALA A 88 12.55 -1.27 -14.78
C ALA A 88 11.06 -1.11 -14.47
N PHE A 89 10.67 -0.02 -13.79
CA PHE A 89 9.29 0.26 -13.44
C PHE A 89 8.46 0.59 -14.69
N ARG A 90 9.00 1.39 -15.62
CA ARG A 90 8.37 1.66 -16.92
C ARG A 90 8.13 0.37 -17.71
N ALA A 91 9.08 -0.57 -17.68
CA ALA A 91 8.94 -1.85 -18.38
C ALA A 91 7.79 -2.73 -17.85
N VAL A 92 7.30 -2.47 -16.64
CA VAL A 92 6.20 -3.23 -16.01
C VAL A 92 4.98 -2.37 -15.71
N ALA A 93 4.93 -1.13 -16.22
CA ALA A 93 3.84 -0.19 -15.93
C ALA A 93 2.47 -0.78 -16.29
N ASP A 94 2.37 -1.43 -17.46
CA ASP A 94 1.14 -2.03 -17.97
C ASP A 94 0.98 -3.52 -17.62
N ALA A 95 1.88 -4.08 -16.79
CA ALA A 95 1.84 -5.50 -16.44
C ALA A 95 0.58 -5.85 -15.62
N THR A 96 -0.07 -6.95 -15.99
CA THR A 96 -1.25 -7.51 -15.30
C THR A 96 -0.97 -8.84 -14.60
N ALA A 97 0.31 -9.21 -14.50
CA ALA A 97 0.72 -10.37 -13.72
C ALA A 97 0.31 -10.18 -12.24
N THR A 98 -0.19 -11.25 -11.64
CA THR A 98 -0.64 -11.23 -10.24
C THR A 98 -0.46 -12.59 -9.58
N PRO A 99 -0.14 -12.64 -8.28
CA PRO A 99 -0.25 -13.86 -7.47
C PRO A 99 -1.71 -14.34 -7.38
N PRO A 100 -1.96 -15.57 -6.87
CA PRO A 100 -3.30 -16.10 -6.64
C PRO A 100 -3.97 -15.43 -5.42
N ALA A 101 -4.26 -14.13 -5.53
CA ALA A 101 -4.89 -13.30 -4.51
C ALA A 101 -6.06 -12.49 -5.09
N PRO A 102 -6.97 -11.95 -4.26
CA PRO A 102 -8.01 -11.04 -4.74
C PRO A 102 -7.41 -9.87 -5.52
N LEU A 103 -8.03 -9.49 -6.65
CA LEU A 103 -7.51 -8.42 -7.50
C LEU A 103 -7.40 -7.07 -6.78
N ASP A 104 -8.25 -6.80 -5.80
CA ASP A 104 -8.23 -5.57 -4.99
C ASP A 104 -6.92 -5.42 -4.21
N THR A 105 -6.13 -6.49 -4.02
CA THR A 105 -4.77 -6.39 -3.46
C THR A 105 -3.88 -5.50 -4.31
N ARG A 106 -4.13 -5.40 -5.64
CA ARG A 106 -3.39 -4.50 -6.54
C ARG A 106 -3.74 -3.03 -6.30
N LEU A 107 -4.95 -2.74 -5.80
CA LEU A 107 -5.34 -1.38 -5.40
C LEU A 107 -4.63 -0.99 -4.10
N VAL A 108 -4.58 -1.89 -3.11
CA VAL A 108 -3.80 -1.68 -1.88
C VAL A 108 -2.33 -1.45 -2.23
N GLU A 109 -1.76 -2.34 -3.06
CA GLU A 109 -0.39 -2.26 -3.54
C GLU A 109 -0.09 -0.90 -4.17
N ALA A 110 -0.92 -0.43 -5.11
CA ALA A 110 -0.66 0.81 -5.84
C ALA A 110 -0.86 2.06 -4.95
N ILE A 111 -1.91 2.08 -4.13
CA ILE A 111 -2.29 3.27 -3.33
C ILE A 111 -1.43 3.38 -2.07
N VAL A 112 -1.38 2.34 -1.24
CA VAL A 112 -0.70 2.41 0.06
C VAL A 112 0.82 2.58 -0.13
N HIS A 113 1.43 1.81 -1.03
CA HIS A 113 2.87 1.98 -1.30
C HIS A 113 3.20 3.22 -2.13
N GLY A 114 2.24 3.73 -2.93
CA GLY A 114 2.34 5.06 -3.51
C GLY A 114 2.47 6.14 -2.43
N GLU A 115 1.64 6.06 -1.39
CA GLU A 115 1.72 6.96 -0.23
C GLU A 115 2.94 6.73 0.65
N ASP A 116 3.39 5.47 0.81
CA ASP A 116 4.63 5.15 1.53
C ASP A 116 5.84 5.84 0.91
N ILE A 117 5.79 6.13 -0.40
CA ILE A 117 6.81 6.87 -1.14
C ILE A 117 6.55 8.38 -1.12
N ARG A 118 5.35 8.82 -1.48
CA ARG A 118 5.06 10.26 -1.69
C ARG A 118 5.09 11.06 -0.40
N ARG A 119 4.51 10.55 0.69
CA ARG A 119 4.36 11.32 1.94
C ARG A 119 5.70 11.68 2.57
N PRO A 120 6.67 10.77 2.71
CA PRO A 120 8.02 11.12 3.18
C PRO A 120 8.76 12.10 2.28
N LEU A 121 8.38 12.17 1.00
CA LEU A 121 8.93 13.10 0.03
C LEU A 121 8.18 14.45 -0.04
N GLY A 122 7.12 14.63 0.75
CA GLY A 122 6.35 15.85 0.85
C GLY A 122 5.20 15.97 -0.16
N ALA A 123 4.72 14.85 -0.70
CA ALA A 123 3.61 14.80 -1.64
C ALA A 123 2.51 13.83 -1.17
N ILE A 124 1.31 13.99 -1.71
CA ILE A 124 0.17 13.07 -1.53
C ILE A 124 -0.33 12.72 -2.93
N GLY A 125 -0.64 11.45 -3.17
CA GLY A 125 -1.19 10.98 -4.45
C GLY A 125 -2.65 11.38 -4.63
N ASP A 126 -3.07 11.48 -5.89
CA ASP A 126 -4.47 11.69 -6.27
C ASP A 126 -5.04 10.38 -6.80
N TYR A 127 -6.00 9.81 -6.08
CA TYR A 127 -6.56 8.50 -6.38
C TYR A 127 -8.05 8.60 -6.60
N PRO A 128 -8.61 7.87 -7.57
CA PRO A 128 -10.05 7.81 -7.71
C PRO A 128 -10.67 7.17 -6.47
N LEU A 129 -11.60 7.88 -5.84
CA LEU A 129 -12.20 7.52 -4.55
C LEU A 129 -12.74 6.09 -4.49
N TRP A 130 -13.34 5.58 -5.58
CA TRP A 130 -13.83 4.21 -5.66
C TRP A 130 -12.74 3.16 -5.42
N ALA A 131 -11.50 3.44 -5.82
CA ALA A 131 -10.36 2.53 -5.67
C ALA A 131 -9.88 2.52 -4.22
N VAL A 132 -9.81 3.70 -3.59
CA VAL A 132 -9.46 3.84 -2.17
C VAL A 132 -10.49 3.12 -1.29
N ILE A 133 -11.79 3.28 -1.57
CA ILE A 133 -12.88 2.56 -0.87
C ILE A 133 -12.72 1.04 -0.98
N ARG A 134 -12.38 0.53 -2.17
CA ARG A 134 -12.17 -0.92 -2.39
C ARG A 134 -10.96 -1.45 -1.65
N ALA A 135 -9.83 -0.73 -1.72
CA ALA A 135 -8.62 -1.06 -0.97
C ALA A 135 -8.90 -1.09 0.54
N LEU A 136 -9.63 -0.10 1.07
CA LEU A 136 -9.99 -0.02 2.48
C LEU A 136 -10.88 -1.19 2.89
N ARG A 137 -11.92 -1.50 2.12
CA ARG A 137 -12.81 -2.64 2.39
C ARG A 137 -12.08 -3.97 2.36
N LEU A 138 -11.10 -4.14 1.48
CA LEU A 138 -10.25 -5.32 1.47
C LEU A 138 -9.44 -5.41 2.76
N GLN A 139 -8.68 -4.37 3.10
CA GLN A 139 -7.87 -4.34 4.32
C GLN A 139 -8.71 -4.58 5.58
N ALA A 140 -9.88 -3.94 5.67
CA ALA A 140 -10.78 -4.08 6.80
C ALA A 140 -11.36 -5.50 6.98
N ARG A 141 -11.39 -6.32 5.93
CA ARG A 141 -11.89 -7.71 5.96
C ARG A 141 -10.80 -8.76 6.05
N THR A 142 -9.57 -8.41 5.68
CA THR A 142 -8.39 -9.27 5.77
C THR A 142 -7.88 -9.32 7.21
N SER A 143 -7.49 -10.51 7.69
CA SER A 143 -6.94 -10.67 9.05
C SER A 143 -5.58 -9.99 9.20
N THR A 144 -5.25 -9.58 10.42
CA THR A 144 -3.93 -9.02 10.75
C THR A 144 -2.79 -10.00 10.48
N ALA A 145 -3.02 -11.30 10.67
CA ALA A 145 -2.07 -12.36 10.31
C ALA A 145 -1.76 -12.44 8.79
N MET A 146 -2.62 -11.85 7.96
CA MET A 146 -2.46 -11.77 6.50
C MET A 146 -2.18 -10.32 6.03
N GLY A 147 -1.73 -9.44 6.93
CA GLY A 147 -1.42 -8.03 6.62
C GLY A 147 -2.63 -7.10 6.53
N GLY A 148 -3.83 -7.56 6.90
CA GLY A 148 -5.04 -6.75 6.96
C GLY A 148 -5.29 -6.11 8.33
N ALA A 149 -6.50 -5.59 8.51
CA ALA A 149 -6.90 -4.77 9.66
C ALA A 149 -8.11 -5.31 10.43
N LYS A 150 -8.66 -6.47 10.05
CA LYS A 150 -9.94 -6.97 10.59
C LYS A 150 -10.00 -6.96 12.11
N GLN A 151 -8.97 -7.49 12.78
CA GLN A 151 -8.91 -7.53 14.23
C GLN A 151 -8.81 -6.12 14.83
N HIS A 152 -8.02 -5.24 14.21
CA HIS A 152 -7.84 -3.85 14.63
C HIS A 152 -9.13 -3.04 14.60
N LEU A 153 -10.09 -3.41 13.75
CA LEU A 153 -11.36 -2.71 13.57
C LEU A 153 -12.51 -3.25 14.43
N THR A 154 -12.27 -4.23 15.31
CA THR A 154 -13.32 -4.81 16.16
C THR A 154 -13.93 -3.75 17.07
N GLY A 155 -15.25 -3.54 16.99
CA GLY A 155 -15.96 -2.53 17.79
C GLY A 155 -15.70 -1.08 17.38
N LEU A 156 -15.17 -0.86 16.18
CA LEU A 156 -14.97 0.46 15.59
C LEU A 156 -15.84 0.64 14.35
N ARG A 157 -16.25 1.88 14.12
CA ARG A 157 -17.01 2.31 12.94
C ARG A 157 -16.21 3.36 12.17
N LEU A 158 -15.74 3.00 10.99
CA LEU A 158 -15.06 3.93 10.08
C LEU A 158 -16.09 4.75 9.32
N VAL A 159 -15.92 6.07 9.27
CA VAL A 159 -16.81 7.01 8.55
C VAL A 159 -15.96 7.95 7.72
N ALA A 160 -16.14 7.91 6.40
CA ALA A 160 -15.49 8.88 5.53
C ALA A 160 -16.24 10.22 5.51
N ASP A 161 -15.51 11.34 5.43
CA ASP A 161 -16.09 12.68 5.25
C ASP A 161 -16.13 13.12 3.77
N ASP A 162 -15.40 12.41 2.91
CA ASP A 162 -15.27 12.63 1.46
C ASP A 162 -16.02 11.58 0.62
N SER A 163 -16.73 10.64 1.26
CA SER A 163 -17.51 9.59 0.59
C SER A 163 -18.63 9.03 1.47
N ASP A 164 -19.56 8.27 0.88
CA ASP A 164 -20.61 7.55 1.61
C ASP A 164 -20.10 6.29 2.35
N LEU A 165 -18.78 6.14 2.51
CA LEU A 165 -18.19 4.99 3.17
C LEU A 165 -18.52 4.99 4.67
N VAL A 166 -19.25 3.97 5.08
CA VAL A 166 -19.36 3.54 6.47
C VAL A 166 -18.95 2.07 6.55
N PHE A 167 -18.10 1.71 7.51
CA PHE A 167 -17.68 0.33 7.73
C PHE A 167 -17.59 -0.02 9.22
N GLY A 168 -18.20 -1.14 9.60
CA GLY A 168 -18.18 -1.63 10.98
C GLY A 168 -19.21 -0.93 11.87
N ASP A 169 -19.23 -1.35 13.13
CA ASP A 169 -20.17 -0.91 14.15
C ASP A 169 -19.42 -0.66 15.46
N GLY A 170 -19.73 0.44 16.14
CA GLY A 170 -19.11 0.81 17.41
C GLY A 170 -18.60 2.25 17.45
N ALA A 171 -17.49 2.47 18.15
CA ALA A 171 -16.92 3.82 18.35
C ALA A 171 -16.38 4.39 17.03
N GLU A 172 -16.69 5.66 16.76
CA GLU A 172 -16.44 6.28 15.46
C GLU A 172 -14.96 6.64 15.27
N VAL A 173 -14.44 6.36 14.07
CA VAL A 173 -13.21 6.93 13.55
C VAL A 173 -13.53 7.58 12.20
N ALA A 174 -13.34 8.89 12.11
CA ALA A 174 -13.75 9.69 10.96
C ALA A 174 -12.61 10.49 10.33
N GLY A 175 -12.66 10.67 9.02
CA GLY A 175 -11.73 11.47 8.22
C GLY A 175 -11.76 11.08 6.75
N HIS A 176 -10.85 11.62 5.94
CA HIS A 176 -10.82 11.33 4.51
C HIS A 176 -10.56 9.84 4.25
N THR A 177 -11.16 9.29 3.18
CA THR A 177 -11.10 7.86 2.87
C THR A 177 -9.66 7.36 2.73
N LEU A 178 -8.75 8.19 2.19
CA LEU A 178 -7.32 7.85 2.08
C LEU A 178 -6.64 7.75 3.45
N ALA A 179 -6.89 8.70 4.35
CA ALA A 179 -6.33 8.68 5.71
C ALA A 179 -6.81 7.44 6.48
N LEU A 180 -8.09 7.09 6.35
CA LEU A 180 -8.64 5.86 6.93
C LEU A 180 -7.93 4.63 6.36
N LEU A 181 -7.74 4.53 5.04
CA LEU A 181 -7.03 3.43 4.39
C LEU A 181 -5.60 3.29 4.92
N LEU A 182 -4.87 4.39 5.03
CA LEU A 182 -3.48 4.38 5.51
C LEU A 182 -3.42 3.95 6.98
N ALA A 183 -4.27 4.50 7.84
CA ALA A 183 -4.33 4.14 9.25
C ALA A 183 -4.62 2.65 9.46
N VAL A 184 -5.62 2.09 8.77
CA VAL A 184 -5.92 0.65 8.88
C VAL A 184 -4.83 -0.22 8.26
N SER A 185 -4.01 0.32 7.37
CA SER A 185 -2.86 -0.35 6.76
C SER A 185 -1.57 -0.18 7.57
N GLY A 186 -1.62 0.33 8.80
CA GLY A 186 -0.44 0.41 9.66
C GLY A 186 0.26 1.78 9.69
N ARG A 187 -0.16 2.75 8.88
CA ARG A 187 0.58 4.00 8.69
C ARG A 187 0.11 5.04 9.70
N THR A 188 0.81 5.09 10.83
CA THR A 188 0.47 5.93 11.99
C THR A 188 0.46 7.43 11.68
N ILE A 189 1.20 7.90 10.67
CA ILE A 189 1.18 9.31 10.23
C ILE A 189 -0.23 9.79 9.88
N ALA A 190 -1.07 8.91 9.32
CA ALA A 190 -2.43 9.25 8.92
C ALA A 190 -3.39 9.39 10.11
N LEU A 191 -3.02 8.92 11.31
CA LEU A 191 -3.86 9.05 12.51
C LEU A 191 -4.08 10.51 12.91
N ALA A 192 -3.15 11.41 12.56
CA ALA A 192 -3.28 12.84 12.81
C ALA A 192 -4.36 13.52 11.94
N GLU A 193 -4.78 12.87 10.86
CA GLU A 193 -5.86 13.32 9.95
C GLU A 193 -7.23 12.76 10.36
N LEU A 194 -7.28 11.96 11.43
CA LEU A 194 -8.49 11.29 11.87
C LEU A 194 -9.04 11.89 13.18
N THR A 195 -10.33 11.70 13.40
CA THR A 195 -11.06 12.13 14.59
C THR A 195 -12.04 11.05 15.05
N GLY A 196 -12.78 11.31 16.13
CA GLY A 196 -13.84 10.42 16.62
C GLY A 196 -13.49 9.65 17.90
N SER A 197 -14.51 9.13 18.57
CA SER A 197 -14.42 8.48 19.89
C SER A 197 -13.62 7.18 19.89
N GLY A 198 -13.47 6.54 18.73
CA GLY A 198 -12.69 5.32 18.52
C GLY A 198 -11.22 5.53 18.16
N LEU A 199 -10.77 6.78 17.93
CA LEU A 199 -9.43 7.05 17.40
C LEU A 199 -8.30 6.60 18.34
N ALA A 200 -8.45 6.83 19.65
CA ALA A 200 -7.45 6.41 20.64
C ALA A 200 -7.27 4.88 20.65
N GLU A 201 -8.39 4.15 20.50
CA GLU A 201 -8.39 2.69 20.43
C GLU A 201 -7.72 2.19 19.14
N LEU A 202 -8.06 2.77 17.98
CA LEU A 202 -7.41 2.44 16.71
C LEU A 202 -5.90 2.70 16.78
N SER A 203 -5.49 3.87 17.28
CA SER A 203 -4.09 4.24 17.47
C SER A 203 -3.34 3.24 18.32
N SER A 204 -3.94 2.77 19.43
CA SER A 204 -3.35 1.77 20.32
C SER A 204 -3.14 0.42 19.65
N ARG A 205 -3.98 0.04 18.69
CA ARG A 205 -3.91 -1.26 18.00
C ARG A 205 -2.93 -1.23 16.85
N VAL A 206 -2.92 -0.13 16.09
CA VAL A 206 -2.04 0.06 14.93
C VAL A 206 -0.59 0.33 15.37
N GLY A 207 -0.36 1.08 16.45
CA GLY A 207 0.99 1.43 16.93
C GLY A 207 1.76 0.31 17.64
N ARG A 208 1.22 -0.91 17.74
CA ARG A 208 1.89 -2.09 18.32
C ARG A 208 2.52 -3.02 17.26
N GLN A 209 2.45 -2.63 15.98
CA GLN A 209 2.99 -3.42 14.87
C GLN A 209 4.50 -3.24 14.71
#